data_AF-A0A7W6BTQ6-F1
#
_entry.id   AF-A0A7W6BTQ6-F1
#
_cell.length_a   1.000
_cell.length_b   1.000
_cell.length_c   1.000
_cell.angle_alpha   90.00
_cell.angle_beta   90.00
_cell.angle_gamma   90.00
#
_symmetry.space_group_name_H-M   'P 1'
#
loop_
_entity.id
_entity.type
_entity.pdbx_description
1 polymer ?
#
loop_
_entity_poly.entity_id
_entity_poly.type
_entity_poly.pdbx_seq_one_letter_code
_entity_poly.pdbx_strand_id
1 'polypeptide(L)' 'MVGEEHAGTVMGKRAAVVTQADIARTIRAAKQAGAAAVEVRPDGTVLVHLTADTIPRGTSEPAPRPYRDIPL' A
#
# COMPACT_ATOMS: atom_id res chain seq x y z
N MET A 1 -24.32 29.98 -30.46
CA MET A 1 -24.50 28.75 -29.66
C MET A 1 -23.72 27.66 -30.37
N VAL A 2 -22.40 27.61 -30.11
CA VAL A 2 -21.52 26.61 -30.72
C VAL A 2 -21.47 25.44 -29.74
N GLY A 3 -22.07 24.32 -30.12
CA GLY A 3 -21.99 23.09 -29.35
C GLY A 3 -20.64 22.44 -29.63
N GLU A 4 -19.73 22.48 -28.66
CA GLU A 4 -18.58 21.61 -28.69
C GLU A 4 -19.05 20.20 -28.31
N GLU A 5 -19.12 19.34 -29.31
CA GLU A 5 -19.21 17.90 -29.11
C GLU A 5 -17.96 17.39 -28.41
N HIS A 6 -18.03 17.29 -27.08
CA HIS A 6 -17.12 16.47 -26.29
C HIS A 6 -17.28 15.00 -26.73
N ALA A 7 -16.48 14.62 -27.73
CA ALA A 7 -16.26 13.23 -28.11
C ALA A 7 -15.59 12.49 -26.93
N GLY A 8 -16.41 12.09 -25.97
CA GLY A 8 -16.01 11.22 -24.88
C GLY A 8 -15.47 9.94 -25.50
N THR A 9 -14.15 9.76 -25.43
CA THR A 9 -13.50 8.51 -25.81
C THR A 9 -14.19 7.40 -25.03
N VAL A 10 -14.91 6.52 -25.73
CA VAL A 10 -15.55 5.36 -25.13
C VAL A 10 -14.43 4.44 -24.67
N MET A 11 -14.02 4.58 -23.42
CA MET A 11 -13.08 3.68 -22.77
C MET A 11 -13.75 2.30 -22.78
N GLY A 12 -13.29 1.40 -23.64
CA GLY A 12 -13.81 0.02 -23.68
C GLY A 12 -13.75 -0.58 -22.27
N LYS A 13 -14.80 -1.31 -21.86
CA LYS A 13 -14.88 -1.90 -20.52
C LYS A 13 -13.76 -2.94 -20.35
N ARG A 14 -12.61 -2.51 -19.84
CA ARG A 14 -11.49 -3.37 -19.48
C ARG A 14 -11.38 -3.37 -17.97
N ALA A 15 -11.13 -4.55 -17.40
CA ALA A 15 -10.93 -4.67 -15.96
C ALA A 15 -9.78 -3.74 -15.54
N ALA A 16 -10.00 -2.98 -14.45
CA ALA A 16 -8.96 -2.14 -13.90
C ALA A 16 -7.83 -3.02 -13.33
N VAL A 17 -6.58 -2.60 -13.54
CA VAL A 17 -5.40 -3.30 -12.99
C VAL A 17 -5.39 -3.23 -11.47
N VAL A 18 -5.93 -2.13 -10.91
CA VAL A 18 -6.12 -1.94 -9.47
C VAL A 18 -7.55 -1.47 -9.23
N THR A 19 -8.24 -2.08 -8.26
CA THR A 19 -9.62 -1.73 -7.95
C THR A 19 -9.70 -0.64 -6.88
N GLN A 20 -10.85 0.03 -6.79
CA GLN A 20 -11.13 0.98 -5.71
C GLN A 20 -11.03 0.31 -4.32
N ALA A 21 -11.41 -0.97 -4.21
CA ALA A 21 -11.33 -1.72 -2.96
C ALA A 21 -9.86 -1.95 -2.54
N ASP A 22 -8.97 -2.21 -3.50
CA ASP A 22 -7.54 -2.34 -3.24
C ASP A 22 -6.94 -1.02 -2.76
N ILE A 23 -7.26 0.09 -3.44
CA ILE A 23 -6.80 1.43 -3.01
C ILE A 23 -7.31 1.77 -1.61
N ALA A 24 -8.58 1.50 -1.32
CA ALA A 24 -9.15 1.74 0.00
C ALA A 24 -8.43 0.90 1.08
N ARG A 25 -8.11 -0.36 0.78
CA ARG A 25 -7.34 -1.23 1.68
C ARG A 25 -5.93 -0.68 1.92
N THR A 26 -5.22 -0.30 0.85
CA THR A 26 -3.85 0.22 0.94
C THR A 26 -3.80 1.52 1.74
N ILE A 27 -4.73 2.46 1.52
CA ILE A 27 -4.79 3.71 2.28
C ILE A 27 -5.00 3.44 3.78
N ARG A 28 -5.86 2.49 4.14
CA ARG A 28 -6.07 2.13 5.56
C ARG A 28 -4.78 1.59 6.18
N ALA A 29 -4.10 0.67 5.51
CA ALA A 29 -2.84 0.11 5.99
C ALA A 29 -1.74 1.19 6.09
N ALA A 30 -1.61 2.04 5.06
CA ALA A 30 -0.66 3.14 5.02
C ALA A 30 -0.87 4.12 6.18
N LYS A 31 -2.12 4.48 6.49
CA LYS A 31 -2.46 5.32 7.65
C LYS A 31 -2.06 4.68 8.99
N GLN A 32 -2.32 3.37 9.15
CA GLN A 32 -1.94 2.66 10.38
C GLN A 32 -0.44 2.53 10.53
N ALA A 33 0.28 2.40 9.42
CA ALA A 33 1.73 2.43 9.45
C ALA A 33 2.25 3.81 9.87
N GLY A 34 1.61 4.89 9.40
CA GLY A 34 2.09 6.28 9.56
C GLY A 34 2.73 6.83 8.28
N ALA A 35 2.35 6.29 7.12
CA ALA A 35 2.84 6.73 5.81
C ALA A 35 2.41 8.16 5.49
N ALA A 36 3.25 8.87 4.74
CA ALA A 36 2.98 10.23 4.28
C ALA A 36 2.04 10.26 3.06
N ALA A 37 2.20 9.30 2.14
CA ALA A 37 1.44 9.28 0.90
C ALA A 37 1.27 7.86 0.33
N VAL A 38 0.25 7.72 -0.52
CA VAL A 38 0.05 6.57 -1.41
C VAL A 38 -0.03 7.08 -2.83
N GLU A 39 0.80 6.52 -3.72
CA GLU A 39 0.86 6.85 -5.13
C GLU A 39 0.43 5.64 -5.97
N VAL A 40 -0.36 5.88 -7.01
CA VAL A 40 -0.82 4.85 -7.94
C VAL A 40 -0.28 5.16 -9.32
N ARG A 41 0.50 4.24 -9.89
CA ARG A 41 1.09 4.39 -11.22
C ARG A 41 0.17 3.78 -12.29
N PRO A 42 0.24 4.23 -13.56
CA PRO A 42 -0.61 3.71 -14.64
C PRO A 42 -0.42 2.21 -14.93
N ASP A 43 0.71 1.62 -14.52
CA ASP A 43 0.99 0.18 -14.62
C ASP A 43 0.33 -0.66 -13.52
N GLY A 44 -0.39 -0.02 -12.59
CA GLY A 44 -1.02 -0.67 -11.44
C GLY A 44 -0.11 -0.82 -10.22
N THR A 45 1.12 -0.32 -10.25
CA THR A 45 1.98 -0.28 -9.08
C THR A 45 1.43 0.70 -8.05
N VAL A 46 1.33 0.27 -6.79
CA VAL A 46 0.95 1.12 -5.66
C VAL A 46 2.15 1.30 -4.75
N LEU A 47 2.64 2.54 -4.64
CA LEU A 47 3.77 2.92 -3.80
C LEU A 47 3.26 3.54 -2.50
N VAL A 48 3.77 3.06 -1.37
CA VAL A 48 3.48 3.63 -0.04
C VAL A 48 4.73 4.36 0.46
N HIS A 49 4.63 5.68 0.58
CA HIS A 49 5.71 6.54 1.02
C HIS A 49 5.74 6.62 2.54
N LEU A 50 6.62 5.83 3.16
CA LEU A 50 6.83 5.81 4.61
C LEU A 50 7.69 7.00 5.06
N THR A 51 7.48 7.50 6.28
CA THR A 51 8.39 8.44 6.95
C THR A 51 9.43 7.67 7.80
N ALA A 52 10.50 8.36 8.24
CA ALA A 52 11.55 7.73 9.05
C ALA A 52 11.01 7.16 10.38
N ASP A 53 9.98 7.79 10.95
CA ASP A 53 9.32 7.36 12.19
C ASP A 53 8.41 6.14 11.98
N THR A 54 8.12 5.80 10.72
CA THR A 54 7.21 4.71 10.34
C THR A 54 7.88 3.35 10.28
N ILE A 55 9.22 3.30 10.26
CA ILE A 55 9.96 2.02 10.25
C ILE A 55 9.76 1.40 11.63
N PRO A 56 9.09 0.24 11.74
CA PRO A 56 9.05 -0.47 13.01
C PRO A 56 10.50 -0.77 13.37
N ARG A 57 11.02 -0.12 14.43
CA ARG A 57 12.24 -0.59 15.07
C ARG A 57 11.92 -2.02 15.46
N GLY A 58 12.50 -2.96 14.73
CA GLY A 58 12.11 -4.35 14.78
C GLY A 58 11.91 -4.76 16.22
N THR A 59 10.85 -5.52 16.48
CA THR A 59 10.81 -6.41 17.63
C THR A 59 12.12 -7.17 17.57
N SER A 60 13.12 -6.72 18.32
CA SER A 60 14.35 -7.46 18.49
C SER A 60 13.87 -8.79 19.01
N GLU A 61 14.03 -9.84 18.20
CA GLU A 61 13.73 -11.18 18.64
C GLU A 61 14.40 -11.35 20.00
N PRO A 62 13.64 -11.63 21.08
CA PRO A 62 14.24 -11.74 22.39
C PRO A 62 15.35 -12.79 22.25
N ALA A 63 16.58 -12.40 22.60
CA ALA A 63 17.75 -13.24 22.42
C ALA A 63 17.40 -14.68 22.85
N PRO A 64 17.77 -15.70 22.05
CA PRO A 64 17.39 -17.08 22.34
C PRO A 64 17.76 -17.36 23.78
N ARG A 65 16.76 -17.79 24.57
CA ARG A 65 16.99 -18.12 25.98
C ARG A 65 18.15 -19.12 26.00
N PRO A 66 19.21 -18.88 26.79
CA PRO A 66 20.31 -19.83 26.86
C PRO A 66 19.70 -21.19 27.21
N TYR A 67 20.13 -22.20 26.47
CA TYR A 67 19.70 -23.58 26.64
C TYR A 67 20.24 -24.08 27.98
N ARG A 68 19.59 -23.68 29.07
CA ARG A 68 19.92 -24.09 30.42
C ARG A 68 18.78 -24.98 30.88
N ASP A 69 19.17 -26.19 31.23
CA ASP A 69 18.39 -27.22 31.92
C ASP A 69 17.57 -28.19 31.02
N ILE A 70 18.23 -28.86 30.06
CA ILE A 70 17.83 -30.27 29.83
C ILE A 70 18.50 -31.12 30.92
N PRO A 71 17.75 -31.81 31.79
CA PRO A 71 18.32 -32.88 32.60
C PRO A 71 18.77 -34.05 31.71
N LEU A 72 19.99 -34.56 31.96
CA LEU A 72 20.51 -35.82 31.41
C LEU A 72 19.72 -37.03 31.92
#